data_AF-A0A667IV31-F1
#
_entry.id   AF-A0A667IV31-F1
#
_cell.length_a   1.000
_cell.length_b   1.000
_cell.length_c   1.000
_cell.angle_alpha   90.00
_cell.angle_beta   90.00
_cell.angle_gamma   90.00
#
_symmetry.space_group_name_H-M   'P 1'
#
loop_
_entity.id
_entity.type
_entity.pdbx_description
1 polymer ?
#
loop_
_entity_poly.entity_id
_entity_poly.type
_entity_poly.pdbx_seq_one_letter_code
_entity_poly.pdbx_strand_id
1 'polypeptide(L)'
;MRLHLRITTMTSGALAKPQMRGLLAKRLRFHIVGAFAVSLGVAAFYKFAVAEPRKKAYADFYRNYDSMKDFEEMKKAGIFQSAK
;
A
#
# COMPACT_ATOMS: atom_id res chain seq x y z
N MET A 1 -33.92 0.19 55.21
CA MET A 1 -33.18 1.14 54.35
C MET A 1 -31.78 1.37 54.94
N ARG A 2 -30.75 0.71 54.41
CA ARG A 2 -29.32 1.04 54.65
C ARG A 2 -28.51 0.47 53.48
N LEU A 3 -28.34 1.27 52.44
CA LEU A 3 -27.34 0.99 51.40
C LEU A 3 -25.97 1.16 52.03
N HIS A 4 -25.20 0.07 52.13
CA HIS A 4 -23.77 0.16 52.40
C HIS A 4 -23.07 0.52 51.09
N LEU A 5 -22.93 1.82 50.84
CA LEU A 5 -22.06 2.33 49.79
C LEU A 5 -20.61 2.03 50.20
N ARG A 6 -20.02 0.95 49.67
CA ARG A 6 -18.57 0.72 49.75
C ARG A 6 -17.89 1.73 48.84
N ILE A 7 -17.42 2.83 49.41
CA ILE A 7 -16.45 3.71 48.77
C ILE A 7 -15.10 2.98 48.82
N THR A 8 -14.70 2.35 47.72
CA THR A 8 -13.34 1.84 47.54
C THR A 8 -12.38 3.02 47.39
N THR A 9 -11.61 3.29 48.44
CA THR A 9 -10.43 4.16 48.38
C THR A 9 -9.37 3.52 47.48
N MET A 10 -9.02 4.14 46.34
CA MET A 10 -7.82 3.74 45.60
C MET A 10 -6.59 4.11 46.44
N THR A 11 -5.88 3.08 46.92
CA THR A 11 -4.56 3.28 47.54
C THR A 11 -3.56 3.51 46.40
N SER A 12 -2.81 4.62 46.44
CA SER A 12 -1.67 4.82 45.54
C SER A 12 -0.56 3.85 45.94
N GLY A 13 -0.59 2.65 45.39
CA GLY A 13 0.50 1.68 45.52
C GLY A 13 1.77 2.17 44.83
N ALA A 14 2.94 1.84 45.40
CA ALA A 14 4.24 2.17 44.82
C ALA A 14 4.37 1.59 43.40
N LEU A 15 4.91 2.39 42.47
CA LEU A 15 5.09 2.00 41.08
C LEU A 15 6.04 0.80 40.95
N ALA A 16 5.62 -0.22 40.21
CA ALA A 16 6.49 -1.34 39.86
C ALA A 16 7.65 -0.88 38.97
N LYS A 17 8.84 -1.46 39.15
CA LYS A 17 10.03 -1.06 38.39
C LYS A 17 9.85 -1.37 36.89
N PRO A 18 9.93 -0.36 36.01
CA PRO A 18 9.81 -0.59 34.57
C PRO A 18 11.08 -1.26 34.01
N GLN A 19 11.00 -1.71 32.75
CA GLN A 19 12.15 -2.23 32.04
C GLN A 19 13.22 -1.13 31.89
N MET A 20 14.43 -1.35 32.43
CA MET A 20 15.52 -0.35 32.40
C MET A 20 16.65 -0.64 31.41
N ARG A 21 16.70 -1.85 30.82
CA ARG A 21 17.81 -2.29 29.95
C ARG A 21 17.27 -2.82 28.63
N GLY A 22 18.01 -2.68 27.54
CA GLY A 22 17.62 -3.24 26.23
C GLY A 22 16.46 -2.52 25.54
N LEU A 23 16.12 -1.30 25.97
CA LEU A 23 15.03 -0.49 25.40
C LEU A 23 15.25 -0.24 23.89
N LEU A 24 16.47 0.11 23.50
CA LEU A 24 16.82 0.36 22.10
C LEU A 24 16.68 -0.91 21.25
N ALA A 25 17.21 -2.05 21.72
CA ALA A 25 17.12 -3.33 20.99
C ALA A 25 15.65 -3.77 20.80
N LYS A 26 14.81 -3.61 21.83
CA LYS A 26 13.37 -3.89 21.74
C LYS A 26 12.69 -3.00 20.71
N ARG A 27 12.98 -1.69 20.74
CA ARG A 27 12.44 -0.72 19.77
C ARG A 27 12.87 -1.08 18.35
N LEU A 28 14.15 -1.40 18.15
CA LEU A 28 14.69 -1.75 16.84
C LEU A 28 14.02 -3.00 16.27
N ARG A 29 13.90 -4.08 17.04
CA ARG A 29 13.24 -5.31 16.60
C ARG A 29 11.79 -5.07 16.19
N PHE A 30 11.05 -4.28 16.96
CA PHE A 30 9.68 -3.91 16.63
C PHE A 30 9.59 -3.13 15.31
N HIS A 31 10.43 -2.09 15.15
CA HIS A 31 10.39 -1.24 13.95
C HIS A 31 10.91 -1.96 12.71
N ILE A 32 11.90 -2.85 12.82
CA ILE A 32 12.40 -3.62 11.68
C ILE A 32 11.28 -4.51 11.11
N VAL A 33 10.56 -5.23 11.97
CA VAL A 33 9.44 -6.07 11.51
C VAL A 33 8.37 -5.21 10.82
N GLY A 34 8.02 -4.07 11.41
CA GLY A 34 7.07 -3.11 10.81
C GLY A 34 7.57 -2.56 9.47
N ALA A 35 8.85 -2.22 9.37
CA ALA A 35 9.45 -1.70 8.14
C ALA A 35 9.40 -2.73 7.02
N PHE A 36 9.70 -4.01 7.30
CA PHE A 36 9.59 -5.07 6.30
C PHE A 36 8.13 -5.30 5.87
N ALA A 37 7.19 -5.33 6.82
CA ALA A 37 5.77 -5.48 6.51
C ALA A 37 5.26 -4.36 5.59
N VAL A 38 5.61 -3.10 5.90
CA VAL A 38 5.24 -1.94 5.08
C VAL A 38 5.91 -2.01 3.71
N SER A 39 7.21 -2.31 3.66
CA SER A 39 7.97 -2.42 2.40
C SER A 39 7.36 -3.45 1.46
N LEU A 40 7.04 -4.64 1.98
CA LEU A 40 6.41 -5.71 1.21
C LEU A 40 4.98 -5.33 0.79
N GLY A 41 4.23 -4.66 1.67
CA GLY A 41 2.91 -4.14 1.35
C GLY A 41 2.94 -3.14 0.19
N VAL A 42 3.88 -2.20 0.20
CA VAL A 42 4.06 -1.22 -0.89
C VAL A 42 4.49 -1.91 -2.18
N ALA A 43 5.41 -2.88 -2.10
CA ALA A 43 5.84 -3.64 -3.28
C ALA A 43 4.68 -4.41 -3.92
N ALA A 44 3.84 -5.09 -3.12
CA ALA A 44 2.66 -5.78 -3.59
C ALA A 44 1.63 -4.80 -4.18
N PHE A 45 1.39 -3.68 -3.49
CA PHE A 45 0.49 -2.63 -3.97
C PHE A 45 0.93 -2.11 -5.34
N TYR A 46 2.20 -1.75 -5.51
CA TYR A 46 2.72 -1.26 -6.79
C TYR A 46 2.59 -2.30 -7.91
N LYS A 47 2.87 -3.57 -7.60
CA LYS A 47 2.72 -4.65 -8.59
C LYS A 47 1.29 -4.71 -9.13
N PHE A 48 0.29 -4.76 -8.25
CA PHE A 48 -1.10 -4.97 -8.67
C PHE A 48 -1.83 -3.70 -9.09
N ALA A 49 -1.48 -2.54 -8.53
CA ALA A 49 -2.11 -1.27 -8.88
C ALA A 49 -1.48 -0.61 -10.12
N VAL A 50 -0.22 -0.91 -10.43
CA VAL A 50 0.51 -0.22 -11.51
C VAL A 50 1.08 -1.20 -12.53
N ALA A 51 1.88 -2.17 -12.10
CA ALA A 51 2.64 -3.00 -13.04
C ALA A 51 1.73 -3.94 -13.86
N GLU A 52 0.86 -4.71 -13.19
CA GLU A 52 -0.05 -5.63 -13.86
C GLU A 52 -1.11 -4.93 -14.71
N PRO A 53 -1.78 -3.84 -14.25
CA PRO A 53 -2.72 -3.11 -15.09
C PRO A 53 -2.07 -2.52 -16.35
N ARG A 54 -0.82 -2.04 -16.25
CA ARG A 54 -0.09 -1.56 -17.43
C ARG A 54 0.15 -2.69 -18.42
N LYS A 55 0.68 -3.83 -17.98
CA LYS A 55 0.89 -5.01 -18.86
C LYS A 55 -0.41 -5.44 -19.52
N LYS A 56 -1.50 -5.48 -18.74
CA LYS A 56 -2.83 -5.80 -19.23
C LYS A 56 -3.31 -4.80 -20.27
N ALA A 57 -3.15 -3.49 -20.05
CA ALA A 57 -3.57 -2.46 -21.00
C ALA A 57 -2.87 -2.61 -22.36
N TYR A 58 -1.56 -2.89 -22.38
CA TYR A 58 -0.84 -3.17 -23.62
C TYR A 58 -1.33 -4.47 -24.29
N ALA A 59 -1.51 -5.54 -23.51
CA ALA A 59 -2.03 -6.80 -24.05
C ALA A 59 -3.45 -6.64 -24.62
N ASP A 60 -4.30 -5.88 -23.94
CA ASP A 60 -5.69 -5.63 -24.35
C ASP A 60 -5.73 -4.73 -25.61
N PHE A 61 -4.84 -3.72 -25.71
CA PHE A 61 -4.69 -2.92 -26.92
C PHE A 61 -4.37 -3.78 -28.13
N TYR A 62 -3.32 -4.62 -28.03
CA TYR A 62 -2.87 -5.44 -29.15
C TYR A 62 -3.74 -6.68 -29.43
N ARG A 63 -4.65 -7.07 -28.53
CA ARG A 63 -5.48 -8.27 -28.70
C ARG A 63 -6.27 -8.25 -30.02
N ASN A 64 -6.78 -7.08 -30.41
CA ASN A 64 -7.60 -6.90 -31.62
C ASN A 64 -7.10 -5.74 -32.49
N TYR A 65 -5.84 -5.33 -32.31
CA TYR A 65 -5.29 -4.19 -33.04
C TYR A 65 -5.06 -4.55 -34.51
N ASP A 66 -5.68 -3.78 -35.40
CA ASP A 66 -5.44 -3.84 -36.85
C ASP A 66 -4.68 -2.58 -37.27
N SER A 67 -3.40 -2.77 -37.58
CA SER A 67 -2.51 -1.67 -37.97
C SER A 67 -2.91 -1.02 -39.30
N MET A 68 -3.51 -1.78 -40.23
CA MET A 68 -3.92 -1.22 -41.52
C MET A 68 -5.15 -0.35 -41.34
N LYS A 69 -6.09 -0.76 -40.50
CA LYS A 69 -7.25 0.05 -40.16
C LYS A 69 -6.83 1.36 -39.48
N ASP A 70 -5.97 1.30 -38.47
CA ASP A 70 -5.48 2.48 -37.75
C ASP A 70 -4.70 3.41 -38.68
N PHE A 71 -3.84 2.85 -39.54
CA PHE A 71 -3.14 3.60 -40.58
C PHE A 71 -4.10 4.31 -41.55
N GLU A 72 -5.13 3.61 -42.04
CA GLU A 72 -6.11 4.20 -42.95
C GLU A 72 -6.93 5.31 -42.28
N GLU A 73 -7.25 5.18 -40.99
CA GLU A 73 -7.88 6.24 -40.19
C GLU A 73 -6.96 7.48 -40.08
N MET A 74 -5.67 7.27 -39.78
CA MET A 74 -4.67 8.34 -39.73
C MET A 74 -4.42 9.00 -41.09
N LYS A 75 -4.38 8.22 -42.17
CA LYS A 75 -4.22 8.72 -43.54
C LYS A 75 -5.40 9.58 -43.96
N LYS A 76 -6.64 9.12 -43.70
CA LYS A 76 -7.87 9.90 -43.96
C LYS A 76 -7.92 11.20 -43.17
N ALA A 77 -7.35 11.22 -41.97
CA ALA A 77 -7.21 12.43 -41.16
C ALA A 77 -6.11 13.38 -41.67
N GLY A 78 -5.38 13.02 -42.74
CA GLY A 78 -4.37 13.85 -43.38
C GLY A 78 -3.08 14.01 -42.56
N ILE A 79 -2.81 13.08 -41.63
CA ILE A 79 -1.69 13.19 -40.69
C ILE A 79 -0.35 12.95 -41.40
N PHE A 80 -0.35 12.12 -42.46
CA PHE A 80 0.86 11.74 -43.17
C PHE A 80 1.20 12.68 -44.33
N GLN A 81 2.49 13.02 -44.47
CA GLN A 81 3.00 13.76 -45.62
C GLN A 81 3.32 12.84 -46.81
N SER A 82 3.75 11.61 -46.53
CA SER A 82 4.18 10.62 -47.53
C SER A 82 3.04 9.80 -48.13
N ALA A 83 1.90 9.73 -47.45
CA ALA A 83 0.72 8.99 -47.86
C ALA A 83 -0.51 9.90 -47.70
N LYS A 84 -1.11 10.30 -48.82
CA LYS A 84 -2.35 11.07 -48.84
C LYS A 84 -3.57 10.16 -48.85
#